data_AF-A0A9P8HYB2-F1
#
_entry.id   AF-A0A9P8HYB2-F1
#
_cell.length_a   1.000
_cell.length_b   1.000
_cell.length_c   1.000
_cell.angle_alpha   90.00
_cell.angle_beta   90.00
_cell.angle_gamma   90.00
#
_symmetry.space_group_name_H-M   'P 1'
#
loop_
_entity.id
_entity.type
_entity.pdbx_description
1 polymer ?
#
loop_
_entity_poly.entity_id
_entity_poly.type
_entity_poly.pdbx_seq_one_letter_code
_entity_poly.pdbx_strand_id
1 'polypeptide(L)'
;MKTVAAIPALFAGLSIASPLQARQLPDHFDINGFLVQCQTFTCWVEFGVSLPGRSGGCVVTFPGISEGIPDTPQRSVCDQPDIGYEVIMHDQGFGGIDFSVNWNYASGKYLVGNHSIPGSQWQAFADGAATLERYTGPSDFSIADLQEASSI
;
A
#
# COMPACT_ATOMS: atom_id res chain seq x y z
N MET A 1 -44.00 69.68 6.54
CA MET A 1 -42.95 68.77 6.00
C MET A 1 -42.36 68.00 7.19
N LYS A 2 -41.92 66.75 7.02
CA LYS A 2 -41.21 65.97 8.05
C LYS A 2 -39.82 65.59 7.53
N THR A 3 -38.79 65.84 8.32
CA THR A 3 -37.42 65.36 8.10
C THR A 3 -37.22 63.98 8.73
N VAL A 4 -36.47 63.13 8.05
CA VAL A 4 -35.78 61.94 8.62
C VAL A 4 -34.39 61.89 7.98
N ALA A 5 -33.36 61.58 8.76
CA ALA A 5 -31.96 61.61 8.32
C ALA A 5 -31.50 60.26 7.73
N ALA A 6 -30.38 60.28 7.01
CA ALA A 6 -29.74 59.10 6.43
C ALA A 6 -28.78 58.41 7.42
N ILE A 7 -28.58 57.10 7.25
CA ILE A 7 -27.47 56.33 7.82
C ILE A 7 -26.93 55.39 6.73
N PRO A 8 -25.65 55.48 6.33
CA PRO A 8 -25.03 54.51 5.43
C PRO A 8 -24.60 53.25 6.21
N ALA A 9 -25.14 52.09 5.85
CA ALA A 9 -24.71 50.81 6.43
C ALA A 9 -23.41 50.33 5.76
N LEU A 10 -22.30 50.41 6.49
CA LEU A 10 -21.01 49.85 6.08
C LEU A 10 -21.08 48.32 6.10
N PHE A 11 -21.07 47.68 4.93
CA PHE A 11 -20.85 46.24 4.81
C PHE A 11 -19.36 45.92 5.05
N ALA A 12 -18.98 45.77 6.32
CA ALA A 12 -17.69 45.23 6.69
C ALA A 12 -17.55 43.79 6.16
N GLY A 13 -16.46 43.51 5.45
CA GLY A 13 -16.30 42.25 4.74
C GLY A 13 -16.07 41.06 5.68
N LEU A 14 -16.85 39.99 5.50
CA LEU A 14 -16.49 38.67 5.98
C LEU A 14 -15.60 37.99 4.94
N SER A 15 -14.29 38.25 5.04
CA SER A 15 -13.28 37.43 4.38
C SER A 15 -13.29 36.04 5.01
N ILE A 16 -14.14 35.14 4.49
CA ILE A 16 -14.17 33.73 4.88
C ILE A 16 -12.88 33.11 4.35
N ALA A 17 -11.80 33.22 5.12
CA ALA A 17 -10.62 32.40 4.93
C ALA A 17 -11.09 30.95 5.06
N SER A 18 -11.17 30.25 3.92
CA SER A 18 -11.49 28.83 3.92
C SER A 18 -10.54 28.15 4.88
N PRO A 19 -11.02 27.36 5.85
CA PRO A 19 -10.11 26.58 6.68
C PRO A 19 -9.27 25.74 5.73
N LEU A 20 -7.96 25.64 6.00
CA LEU A 20 -7.08 24.68 5.33
C LEU A 20 -7.83 23.36 5.25
N GLN A 21 -8.06 22.81 4.05
CA GLN A 21 -8.62 21.48 3.93
C GLN A 21 -7.77 20.57 4.82
N ALA A 22 -8.37 20.05 5.89
CA ALA A 22 -7.81 18.91 6.58
C ALA A 22 -7.60 17.86 5.48
N ARG A 23 -6.35 17.44 5.27
CA ARG A 23 -6.05 16.33 4.37
C ARG A 23 -6.81 15.14 4.92
N GLN A 24 -7.97 14.86 4.32
CA GLN A 24 -8.75 13.69 4.68
C GLN A 24 -7.88 12.50 4.33
N LEU A 25 -7.44 11.81 5.38
CA LEU A 25 -6.59 10.64 5.25
C LEU A 25 -7.36 9.58 4.44
N PRO A 26 -6.66 8.76 3.64
CA PRO A 26 -7.30 7.61 3.03
C PRO A 26 -7.86 6.69 4.13
N ASP A 27 -9.01 6.11 3.85
CA ASP A 27 -9.55 4.96 4.59
C ASP A 27 -9.02 3.62 4.03
N HIS A 28 -8.33 3.64 2.88
CA HIS A 28 -7.69 2.47 2.28
C HIS A 28 -6.46 2.80 1.41
N PHE A 29 -5.57 1.82 1.23
CA PHE A 29 -4.54 1.84 0.19
C PHE A 29 -4.91 0.89 -0.93
N ASP A 30 -4.93 1.36 -2.18
CA ASP A 30 -5.19 0.50 -3.34
C ASP A 30 -3.89 -0.13 -3.85
N ILE A 31 -3.83 -1.46 -3.81
CA ILE A 31 -2.76 -2.27 -4.38
C ILE A 31 -3.20 -2.67 -5.79
N ASN A 32 -2.30 -2.49 -6.75
CA ASN A 32 -2.59 -2.60 -8.19
C ASN A 32 -1.52 -3.46 -8.87
N GLY A 33 -1.92 -4.36 -9.77
CA GLY A 33 -1.00 -5.20 -10.53
C GLY A 33 -0.14 -6.14 -9.67
N PHE A 34 -0.64 -6.52 -8.49
CA PHE A 34 0.04 -7.45 -7.58
C PHE A 34 0.26 -8.80 -8.28
N LEU A 35 1.53 -9.13 -8.48
CA LEU A 35 1.99 -10.34 -9.13
C LEU A 35 3.03 -10.99 -8.22
N VAL A 36 2.88 -12.29 -7.98
CA VAL A 36 3.94 -13.10 -7.40
C VAL A 36 4.13 -14.37 -8.18
N GLN A 37 5.38 -14.66 -8.50
CA GLN A 37 5.81 -15.84 -9.22
C GLN A 37 7.10 -16.38 -8.60
N CYS A 38 7.20 -17.70 -8.46
CA CYS A 38 8.44 -18.41 -8.13
C CYS A 38 8.77 -19.38 -9.27
N GLN A 39 10.02 -19.39 -9.70
CA GLN A 39 10.61 -20.41 -10.58
C GLN A 39 11.87 -20.93 -9.87
N THR A 40 12.43 -22.04 -10.34
CA THR A 40 13.62 -22.69 -9.76
C THR A 40 14.71 -21.67 -9.34
N PHE A 41 14.95 -21.58 -8.02
CA PHE A 41 15.88 -20.67 -7.33
C PHE A 41 15.55 -19.16 -7.29
N THR A 42 14.40 -18.66 -7.75
CA THR A 42 14.03 -17.22 -7.60
C THR A 42 12.53 -17.00 -7.52
N CYS A 43 12.11 -16.18 -6.56
CA CYS A 43 10.76 -15.60 -6.51
C CYS A 43 10.80 -14.10 -6.80
N TRP A 44 9.78 -13.61 -7.50
CA TRP A 44 9.55 -12.20 -7.82
C TRP A 44 8.19 -11.78 -7.26
N VAL A 45 8.18 -10.73 -6.43
CA VAL A 45 6.98 -10.02 -5.98
C VAL A 45 6.98 -8.63 -6.62
N GLU A 46 5.94 -8.28 -7.36
CA GLU A 46 5.76 -6.97 -7.99
C GLU A 46 4.38 -6.41 -7.63
N PHE A 47 4.30 -5.11 -7.32
CA PHE A 47 3.03 -4.40 -7.12
C PHE A 47 3.20 -2.87 -7.23
N GLY A 48 2.13 -2.20 -7.63
CA GLY A 48 1.92 -0.76 -7.46
C GLY A 48 1.03 -0.45 -6.26
N VAL A 49 1.20 0.72 -5.67
CA VAL A 49 0.30 1.26 -4.63
C VAL A 49 -0.15 2.67 -5.01
N SER A 50 -1.47 2.88 -4.98
CA SER A 50 -2.12 4.16 -5.23
C SER A 50 -2.59 4.80 -3.92
N LEU A 51 -2.27 6.07 -3.73
CA LEU A 51 -2.49 6.87 -2.53
C LEU A 51 -3.06 8.26 -2.91
N PRO A 52 -3.69 9.00 -1.98
CA PRO A 52 -4.25 10.33 -2.28
C PRO A 52 -3.21 11.33 -2.79
N GLY A 53 -3.18 11.53 -4.12
CA GLY A 53 -2.25 12.42 -4.81
C GLY A 53 -0.85 11.83 -5.04
N ARG A 54 -0.66 10.52 -4.89
CA ARG A 54 0.63 9.85 -5.15
C ARG A 54 0.47 8.39 -5.56
N SER A 55 1.37 7.89 -6.38
CA SER A 55 1.56 6.46 -6.59
C SER A 55 3.03 6.06 -6.40
N GLY A 56 3.26 4.80 -6.07
CA GLY A 56 4.57 4.18 -5.99
C GLY A 56 4.49 2.72 -6.41
N GLY A 57 5.63 2.05 -6.45
CA GLY A 57 5.72 0.63 -6.79
C GLY A 57 6.97 -0.01 -6.22
N CYS A 58 6.92 -1.33 -6.11
CA CYS A 58 7.93 -2.18 -5.51
C CYS A 58 8.09 -3.46 -6.34
N VAL A 59 9.33 -3.85 -6.56
CA VAL A 59 9.71 -5.14 -7.15
C VAL A 59 10.77 -5.75 -6.26
N VAL A 60 10.47 -6.92 -5.69
CA VAL A 60 11.36 -7.69 -4.81
C VAL A 60 11.74 -8.99 -5.47
N THR A 61 13.03 -9.30 -5.48
CA THR A 61 13.55 -10.64 -5.75
C THR A 61 13.91 -11.33 -4.44
N PHE A 62 13.36 -12.51 -4.19
CA PHE A 62 13.78 -13.42 -3.12
C PHE A 62 14.55 -14.61 -3.71
N PRO A 63 15.57 -15.16 -3.01
CA PRO A 63 16.13 -16.45 -3.36
C PRO A 63 15.04 -17.52 -3.15
N GLY A 64 14.67 -18.21 -4.24
CA GLY A 64 13.83 -19.40 -4.16
C GLY A 64 14.67 -20.62 -3.77
N ILE A 65 14.02 -21.69 -3.31
CA ILE A 65 14.68 -22.99 -3.15
C ILE A 65 14.47 -23.84 -4.41
N SER A 66 14.96 -25.08 -4.42
CA SER A 66 14.88 -25.97 -5.60
C SER A 66 13.44 -26.40 -5.93
N GLU A 67 12.53 -26.39 -4.96
CA GLU A 67 11.19 -26.98 -5.07
C GLU A 67 10.04 -25.99 -4.79
N GLY A 68 10.32 -24.70 -4.54
CA GLY A 68 9.27 -23.67 -4.38
C GLY A 68 9.68 -22.42 -3.58
N ILE A 69 8.67 -21.82 -2.94
CA ILE A 69 8.78 -20.79 -1.89
C ILE A 69 9.74 -21.23 -0.76
N PRO A 70 10.60 -20.34 -0.22
CA PRO A 70 11.58 -20.71 0.81
C PRO A 70 10.98 -20.98 2.22
N ASP A 71 11.43 -22.08 2.84
CA ASP A 71 11.14 -22.58 4.20
C ASP A 71 11.38 -21.60 5.38
N THR A 72 11.80 -20.36 5.13
CA THR A 72 12.24 -19.42 6.18
C THR A 72 11.86 -17.99 5.81
N PRO A 73 11.17 -17.25 6.69
CA PRO A 73 10.75 -15.86 6.48
C PRO A 73 11.84 -14.97 5.85
N GLN A 74 11.68 -14.68 4.56
CA GLN A 74 12.52 -13.72 3.86
C GLN A 74 11.86 -12.34 3.94
N ARG A 75 12.48 -11.39 4.63
CA ARG A 75 12.09 -9.97 4.60
C ARG A 75 12.84 -9.25 3.48
N SER A 76 12.14 -8.45 2.70
CA SER A 76 12.75 -7.41 1.86
C SER A 76 12.02 -6.08 2.02
N VAL A 77 12.72 -4.99 1.68
CA VAL A 77 12.22 -3.62 1.77
C VAL A 77 12.40 -2.91 0.44
N CYS A 78 11.35 -2.27 -0.04
CA CYS A 78 11.44 -1.30 -1.13
C CYS A 78 11.33 0.11 -0.55
N ASP A 79 12.39 0.90 -0.65
CA ASP A 79 12.42 2.29 -0.21
C ASP A 79 12.09 3.25 -1.37
N GLN A 80 10.85 3.73 -1.44
CA GLN A 80 10.54 5.04 -2.02
C GLN A 80 10.63 6.10 -0.90
N PRO A 81 10.86 7.39 -1.20
CA PRO A 81 11.19 8.40 -0.17
C PRO A 81 10.09 8.72 0.88
N ASP A 82 8.92 8.07 0.86
CA ASP A 82 7.86 8.34 1.84
C ASP A 82 6.76 7.28 2.16
N ILE A 83 6.58 6.06 1.65
CA ILE A 83 7.09 5.34 0.48
C ILE A 83 7.78 4.01 0.83
N GLY A 84 7.75 3.57 2.09
CA GLY A 84 8.32 2.28 2.46
C GLY A 84 7.33 1.12 2.22
N TYR A 85 7.87 -0.01 1.79
CA TYR A 85 7.14 -1.27 1.67
C TYR A 85 7.95 -2.39 2.31
N GLU A 86 7.30 -3.28 3.05
CA GLU A 86 7.88 -4.51 3.56
C GLU A 86 7.15 -5.71 2.98
N VAL A 87 7.89 -6.72 2.53
CA VAL A 87 7.34 -8.03 2.13
C VAL A 87 8.04 -9.12 2.92
N ILE A 88 7.26 -10.01 3.54
CA ILE A 88 7.71 -11.24 4.18
C ILE A 88 7.09 -12.43 3.44
N MET A 89 7.91 -13.39 3.02
CA MET A 89 7.45 -14.63 2.38
C MET A 89 7.63 -15.83 3.33
N HIS A 90 6.59 -16.65 3.51
CA HIS A 90 6.46 -17.72 4.50
C HIS A 90 6.16 -19.07 3.84
N ASP A 91 6.55 -20.18 4.46
CA ASP A 91 6.19 -21.55 3.98
C ASP A 91 4.85 -22.05 4.58
N GLN A 92 4.87 -22.53 5.83
CA GLN A 92 3.86 -23.40 6.47
C GLN A 92 2.90 -24.14 5.52
N GLY A 93 3.45 -24.99 4.66
CA GLY A 93 2.74 -26.06 3.96
C GLY A 93 1.88 -25.66 2.77
N PHE A 94 1.72 -24.36 2.48
CA PHE A 94 1.08 -23.87 1.24
C PHE A 94 1.64 -22.52 0.71
N GLY A 95 2.50 -21.80 1.44
CA GLY A 95 3.17 -20.58 0.97
C GLY A 95 2.42 -19.27 1.25
N GLY A 96 2.79 -18.52 2.29
CA GLY A 96 2.17 -17.23 2.65
C GLY A 96 2.98 -16.01 2.20
N ILE A 97 2.33 -14.86 2.01
CA ILE A 97 2.99 -13.55 2.03
C ILE A 97 2.29 -12.64 3.02
N ASP A 98 3.04 -12.12 3.98
CA ASP A 98 2.65 -10.93 4.75
C ASP A 98 3.29 -9.70 4.10
N PHE A 99 2.50 -8.66 3.90
CA PHE A 99 2.87 -7.44 3.18
C PHE A 99 2.46 -6.21 4.00
N SER A 100 3.33 -5.21 4.05
CA SER A 100 3.07 -3.93 4.72
C SER A 100 3.41 -2.75 3.83
N VAL A 101 2.53 -1.75 3.79
CA VAL A 101 2.77 -0.42 3.21
C VAL A 101 2.88 0.58 4.35
N ASN A 102 3.90 1.44 4.33
CA ASN A 102 3.96 2.61 5.21
C ASN A 102 4.04 3.93 4.42
N TRP A 103 3.18 4.90 4.80
CA TRP A 103 3.11 6.21 4.14
C TRP A 103 3.19 7.38 5.12
N ASN A 104 4.33 8.06 5.10
CA ASN A 104 4.70 9.33 5.71
C ASN A 104 3.87 10.49 5.12
N TYR A 105 2.59 10.56 5.49
CA TYR A 105 1.66 11.55 4.97
C TYR A 105 1.95 12.97 5.47
N ALA A 106 2.69 13.09 6.58
CA ALA A 106 3.21 14.33 7.18
C ALA A 106 4.42 14.01 8.09
N SER A 107 5.36 14.95 8.23
CA SER A 107 6.61 14.79 9.00
C SER A 107 6.48 14.04 10.34
N GLY A 108 6.94 12.80 10.39
CA GLY A 108 6.92 11.96 11.61
C GLY A 108 5.58 11.28 11.88
N LYS A 109 4.71 11.20 10.87
CA LYS A 109 3.41 10.55 10.91
C LYS A 109 3.23 9.63 9.72
N TYR A 110 2.99 8.36 10.00
CA TYR A 110 2.82 7.31 9.02
C TYR A 110 1.39 6.75 9.09
N LEU A 111 0.82 6.35 7.96
CA LEU A 111 -0.24 5.36 7.91
C LEU A 111 0.37 4.02 7.51
N VAL A 112 0.03 2.96 8.22
CA VAL A 112 0.49 1.60 7.96
C VAL A 112 -0.71 0.74 7.61
N GLY A 113 -0.67 0.07 6.47
CA GLY A 113 -1.65 -0.94 6.05
C GLY A 113 -0.96 -2.29 5.88
N ASN A 114 -1.58 -3.37 6.36
CA ASN A 114 -1.00 -4.71 6.30
C ASN A 114 -1.94 -5.67 5.56
N HIS A 115 -1.40 -6.69 4.89
CA HIS A 115 -2.19 -7.69 4.19
C HIS A 115 -1.50 -9.05 4.21
N SER A 116 -2.27 -10.12 4.41
CA SER A 116 -1.78 -11.50 4.44
C SER A 116 -2.44 -12.31 3.32
N ILE A 117 -1.63 -12.78 2.38
CA ILE A 117 -2.04 -13.64 1.27
C ILE A 117 -1.78 -15.10 1.64
N PRO A 118 -2.83 -15.95 1.75
CA PRO A 118 -2.68 -17.34 2.16
C PRO A 118 -2.26 -18.24 1.00
N GLY A 119 -1.55 -19.33 1.33
CA GLY A 119 -1.09 -20.34 0.38
C GLY A 119 -2.16 -21.02 -0.47
N SER A 120 -3.41 -21.04 0.00
CA SER A 120 -4.56 -21.52 -0.78
C SER A 120 -4.88 -20.67 -2.03
N GLN A 121 -4.23 -19.51 -2.20
CA GLN A 121 -4.32 -18.67 -3.40
C GLN A 121 -3.13 -18.84 -4.37
N TRP A 122 -2.23 -19.80 -4.12
CA TRP A 122 -1.12 -20.13 -5.02
C TRP A 122 -1.41 -21.40 -5.82
N GLN A 123 -0.82 -21.48 -7.01
CA GLN A 123 -0.89 -22.65 -7.86
C GLN A 123 0.48 -22.98 -8.45
N ALA A 124 0.85 -24.26 -8.36
CA ALA A 124 2.01 -24.82 -9.03
C ALA A 124 1.67 -25.31 -10.44
N PHE A 125 2.58 -25.07 -11.38
CA PHE A 125 2.51 -25.44 -12.79
C PHE A 125 3.82 -26.10 -13.22
N ALA A 126 3.75 -27.05 -14.15
CA ALA A 126 4.95 -27.65 -14.73
C ALA A 126 5.50 -26.76 -15.88
N ASP A 127 6.75 -26.32 -15.77
CA ASP A 127 7.47 -25.52 -16.77
C ASP A 127 8.67 -26.32 -17.31
N GLY A 128 8.37 -27.26 -18.21
CA GLY A 128 9.34 -28.19 -18.78
C GLY A 128 9.90 -29.17 -17.73
N ALA A 129 11.05 -28.83 -17.15
CA ALA A 129 11.72 -29.59 -16.09
C ALA A 129 11.75 -28.82 -14.74
N ALA A 130 11.17 -27.62 -14.69
CA ALA A 130 11.03 -26.79 -13.51
C ALA A 130 9.58 -26.81 -12.98
N THR A 131 9.41 -26.50 -11.70
CA THR A 131 8.13 -26.06 -11.15
C THR A 131 8.06 -24.54 -11.21
N LEU A 132 6.94 -24.01 -11.68
CA LEU A 132 6.58 -22.60 -11.62
C LEU A 132 5.41 -22.46 -10.63
N GLU A 133 5.57 -21.69 -9.57
CA GLU A 133 4.47 -21.34 -8.67
C GLU A 133 4.02 -19.91 -8.94
N ARG A 134 2.72 -19.64 -8.94
CA ARG A 134 2.20 -18.28 -9.09
C ARG A 134 1.00 -18.04 -8.19
N TYR A 135 0.89 -16.81 -7.69
CA TYR A 135 -0.34 -16.28 -7.11
C TYR A 135 -1.49 -16.28 -8.14
N THR A 136 -2.69 -16.64 -7.70
CA THR A 136 -3.90 -16.79 -8.55
C THR A 136 -5.11 -16.00 -8.04
N GLY A 137 -4.97 -15.25 -6.94
CA GLY A 137 -5.99 -14.33 -6.46
C GLY A 137 -6.03 -13.01 -7.25
N PRO A 138 -6.79 -12.00 -6.77
CA PRO A 138 -6.90 -10.71 -7.44
C PRO A 138 -5.57 -9.96 -7.52
N SER A 139 -5.19 -9.48 -8.71
CA SER A 139 -4.04 -8.57 -8.86
C SER A 139 -4.28 -7.21 -8.23
N ASP A 140 -5.54 -6.82 -8.04
CA ASP A 140 -5.94 -5.52 -7.53
C ASP A 140 -6.81 -5.71 -6.28
N PHE A 141 -6.42 -5.08 -5.16
CA PHE A 141 -7.11 -5.18 -3.88
C PHE A 141 -6.82 -3.97 -2.98
N SER A 142 -7.74 -3.66 -2.05
CA SER A 142 -7.61 -2.50 -1.16
C SER A 142 -7.35 -2.93 0.28
N ILE A 143 -6.37 -2.32 0.94
CA ILE A 143 -6.05 -2.51 2.36
C ILE A 143 -6.74 -1.40 3.17
N ALA A 144 -7.76 -1.73 3.96
CA ALA A 144 -8.64 -0.76 4.63
C ALA A 144 -8.49 -0.67 6.16
N ASP A 145 -7.65 -1.50 6.78
CA ASP A 145 -7.39 -1.54 8.22
C ASP A 145 -6.23 -0.62 8.65
N LEU A 146 -6.12 0.55 8.01
CA LEU A 146 -4.99 1.47 8.16
C LEU A 146 -4.82 1.98 9.61
N GLN A 147 -3.59 1.92 10.12
CA GLN A 147 -3.22 2.38 11.46
C GLN A 147 -2.31 3.62 11.39
N GLU A 148 -2.53 4.64 12.23
CA GLU A 148 -1.54 5.71 12.41
C GLU A 148 -0.35 5.23 13.26
N ALA A 149 0.87 5.49 12.79
CA ALA A 149 2.12 5.22 13.50
C ALA A 149 3.03 6.44 13.55
N SER A 150 3.75 6.61 14.66
CA SER A 150 4.75 7.69 14.87
C SER A 150 6.17 7.32 14.46
N SER A 151 6.40 6.04 14.12
CA SER A 151 7.66 5.46 13.68
C SER A 151 7.38 4.18 12.90
N ILE A 152 8.38 3.73 12.14
CA ILE A 152 8.47 2.41 11.51
C ILE A 152 9.58 1.65 12.24
#